data_AF-A0A1R4B6I5-F1
#
_entry.id   AF-A0A1R4B6I5-F1
#
_cell.length_a   1.000
_cell.length_b   1.000
_cell.length_c   1.000
_cell.angle_alpha   90.00
_cell.angle_beta   90.00
_cell.angle_gamma   90.00
#
_symmetry.space_group_name_H-M   'P 1'
#
loop_
_entity.id
_entity.type
_entity.pdbx_description
1 polymer ?
#
loop_
_entity_poly.entity_id
_entity_poly.type
_entity_poly.pdbx_seq_one_letter_code
_entity_poly.pdbx_strand_id
1 'polypeptide(L)'
;MGKIFELISDDALEESDYSDECSFCGEKGVPIYKITGLLIEPGQYQFQDIPEDMENSERDEACESCLKAGKIKLFSEWEIEPILKKHCNNPAEQLEKIRSTPTIPLFLQGLDWVVCCGELCEFKGSPKTYDESIVLVDSYQFWHKGPEDWKTFWSSGFTLEPESLDEVSKFECHQCNKNWFIWQNT
;
A
#
# COMPACT_ATOMS: atom_id res chain seq x y z
N MET A 1 7.61 19.59 -9.86
CA MET A 1 7.33 19.23 -8.46
C MET A 1 8.00 17.89 -8.19
N GLY A 2 8.55 17.67 -7.00
CA GLY A 2 9.14 16.39 -6.64
C GLY A 2 8.06 15.39 -6.23
N LYS A 3 8.37 14.10 -6.33
CA LYS A 3 7.51 12.99 -5.90
C LYS A 3 7.07 13.18 -4.44
N ILE A 4 5.77 13.03 -4.14
CA ILE A 4 5.24 13.25 -2.79
C ILE A 4 5.61 12.06 -1.89
N PHE A 5 5.23 10.84 -2.26
CA PHE A 5 5.56 9.62 -1.52
C PHE A 5 6.41 8.68 -2.36
N GLU A 6 7.44 8.07 -1.78
CA GLU A 6 8.37 7.22 -2.54
C GLU A 6 7.70 5.99 -3.15
N LEU A 7 6.71 5.41 -2.46
CA LEU A 7 6.08 4.17 -2.87
C LEU A 7 4.85 4.36 -3.75
N ILE A 8 4.40 5.59 -4.00
CA ILE A 8 3.19 5.86 -4.78
C ILE A 8 3.48 6.89 -5.85
N SER A 9 3.03 6.62 -7.07
CA SER A 9 3.05 7.57 -8.18
C SER A 9 2.14 8.76 -7.87
N ASP A 10 2.57 9.99 -8.13
CA ASP A 10 1.75 11.18 -7.85
C ASP A 10 0.37 11.13 -8.54
N ASP A 11 0.30 10.56 -9.75
CA ASP A 11 -0.96 10.33 -10.50
C ASP A 11 -1.90 9.29 -9.87
N ALA A 12 -1.41 8.50 -8.92
CA ALA A 12 -2.16 7.47 -8.19
C ALA A 12 -2.48 7.89 -6.75
N LEU A 13 -2.10 9.11 -6.36
CA LEU A 13 -2.45 9.66 -5.05
C LEU A 13 -3.90 10.13 -5.05
N GLU A 14 -4.61 9.78 -3.99
CA GLU A 14 -5.98 10.22 -3.76
C GLU A 14 -6.04 10.92 -2.41
N GLU A 15 -6.47 12.17 -2.43
CA GLU A 15 -6.74 12.94 -1.22
C GLU A 15 -8.03 12.43 -0.54
N SER A 16 -8.02 12.44 0.79
CA SER A 16 -9.22 12.23 1.61
C SER A 16 -10.16 13.41 1.44
N ASP A 17 -11.45 13.14 1.29
CA ASP A 17 -12.53 14.13 1.29
C ASP A 17 -13.30 14.17 2.62
N TYR A 18 -12.82 13.45 3.65
CA TYR A 18 -13.52 13.34 4.93
C TYR A 18 -13.41 14.59 5.81
N SER A 19 -12.30 15.34 5.72
CA SER A 19 -12.00 16.46 6.63
C SER A 19 -11.25 17.59 5.93
N ASP A 20 -11.36 18.80 6.47
CA ASP A 20 -10.58 19.98 6.08
C ASP A 20 -9.31 20.17 6.93
N GLU A 21 -9.12 19.33 7.95
CA GLU A 21 -8.01 19.39 8.89
C GLU A 21 -7.37 18.01 9.13
N CYS A 22 -6.05 17.99 9.23
CA CYS A 22 -5.30 16.77 9.50
C CYS A 22 -5.68 16.20 10.87
N SER A 23 -6.23 14.98 10.92
CA SER A 23 -6.61 14.33 12.19
C SER A 23 -5.44 14.06 13.16
N PHE A 24 -4.20 14.19 12.67
CA PHE A 24 -2.98 14.02 13.45
C PHE A 24 -2.50 15.33 14.11
N CYS A 25 -2.33 16.40 13.33
CA CYS A 25 -1.74 17.65 13.81
C CYS A 25 -2.70 18.85 13.83
N GLY A 26 -3.91 18.71 13.29
CA GLY A 26 -4.90 19.78 13.17
C GLY A 26 -4.60 20.82 12.09
N GLU A 27 -3.55 20.63 11.28
CA GLU A 27 -3.19 21.56 10.20
C GLU A 27 -4.31 21.59 9.15
N LYS A 28 -4.68 22.81 8.70
CA LYS A 28 -5.72 23.05 7.68
C LYS A 28 -5.12 23.52 6.37
N GLY A 29 -5.86 23.33 5.28
CA GLY A 29 -5.47 23.84 3.95
C GLY A 29 -4.25 23.13 3.36
N VAL A 30 -3.98 21.91 3.80
CA VAL A 30 -2.95 21.00 3.28
C VAL A 30 -3.62 19.74 2.75
N PRO A 31 -3.04 19.05 1.75
CA PRO A 31 -3.54 17.75 1.32
C PRO A 31 -3.56 16.73 2.47
N ILE A 32 -4.67 16.00 2.57
CA ILE A 32 -4.90 14.95 3.57
C ILE A 32 -5.08 13.64 2.82
N TYR A 33 -4.52 12.54 3.31
CA TYR A 33 -4.57 11.23 2.67
C TYR A 33 -5.13 10.19 3.64
N LYS A 34 -5.79 9.17 3.10
CA LYS A 34 -6.36 8.05 3.89
C LYS A 34 -5.28 7.17 4.50
N ILE A 35 -5.53 6.72 5.72
CA ILE A 35 -4.64 5.88 6.52
C ILE A 35 -5.49 4.82 7.21
N THR A 36 -4.90 3.66 7.49
CA THR A 36 -5.52 2.63 8.33
C THR A 36 -4.48 2.13 9.32
N GLY A 37 -4.48 2.74 10.52
CA GLY A 37 -3.47 2.45 11.52
C GLY A 37 -3.60 3.20 12.84
N LEU A 38 -2.64 2.94 13.73
CA LEU A 38 -2.51 3.56 15.04
C LEU A 38 -1.37 4.57 15.03
N LEU A 39 -1.60 5.71 15.66
CA LEU A 39 -0.50 6.59 16.03
C LEU A 39 0.36 5.94 17.12
N ILE A 40 1.67 5.87 16.88
CA ILE A 40 2.66 5.50 17.90
C ILE A 40 3.51 6.72 18.25
N GLU A 41 3.49 7.15 19.51
CA GLU A 41 4.48 8.13 19.97
C GLU A 41 5.86 7.47 20.17
N PRO A 42 6.95 8.12 19.73
CA PRO A 42 8.30 7.59 19.89
C PRO A 42 8.63 7.28 21.36
N GLY A 43 8.97 6.02 21.64
CA GLY A 43 9.45 5.57 22.96
C GLY A 43 8.37 5.25 23.99
N GLN A 44 7.09 5.37 23.65
CA GLN A 44 6.00 5.13 24.60
C GLN A 44 5.68 3.63 24.76
N TYR A 45 5.89 2.82 23.72
CA TYR A 45 5.64 1.37 23.73
C TYR A 45 6.69 0.62 22.91
N GLN A 46 7.08 -0.58 23.36
CA GLN A 46 7.64 -1.58 22.43
C GLN A 46 6.49 -2.08 21.57
N PHE A 47 6.72 -2.33 20.28
CA PHE A 47 5.66 -2.56 19.28
C PHE A 47 4.69 -3.71 19.60
N GLN A 48 5.13 -4.67 20.40
CA GLN A 48 4.35 -5.83 20.87
C GLN A 48 3.48 -5.55 22.10
N ASP A 49 3.62 -4.36 22.70
CA ASP A 49 3.00 -3.97 23.97
C ASP A 49 1.98 -2.83 23.80
N ILE A 50 1.41 -2.65 22.60
CA ILE A 50 0.34 -1.66 22.37
C ILE A 50 -0.93 -2.16 23.04
N PRO A 51 -1.47 -1.44 24.03
CA PRO A 51 -2.68 -1.85 24.74
C PRO A 51 -3.92 -1.89 23.83
N GLU A 52 -4.81 -2.87 24.04
CA GLU A 52 -6.07 -3.02 23.29
C GLU A 52 -7.02 -1.81 23.48
N ASP A 53 -6.86 -1.01 24.54
CA ASP A 53 -7.69 0.17 24.83
C ASP A 53 -7.25 1.45 24.07
N MET A 54 -6.35 1.32 23.09
CA MET A 54 -5.93 2.39 22.18
C MET A 54 -6.92 2.70 21.05
N GLU A 55 -8.19 2.29 21.12
CA GLU A 55 -9.23 2.66 20.13
C GLU A 55 -9.31 4.18 19.87
N ASN A 56 -8.93 5.03 20.85
CA ASN A 56 -8.88 6.50 20.67
C ASN A 56 -7.66 7.02 19.88
N SER A 57 -6.72 6.13 19.54
CA SER A 57 -5.46 6.42 18.83
C SER A 57 -5.53 6.00 17.35
N GLU A 58 -6.65 5.43 16.91
CA GLU A 58 -6.92 5.16 15.50
C GLU A 58 -6.97 6.47 14.72
N ARG A 59 -6.39 6.46 13.53
CA ARG A 59 -6.38 7.60 12.61
C ARG A 59 -6.66 7.10 11.21
N ASP A 60 -7.69 7.68 10.62
CA ASP A 60 -8.17 7.30 9.28
C ASP A 60 -7.59 8.21 8.19
N GLU A 61 -6.91 9.29 8.58
CA GLU A 61 -6.33 10.25 7.66
C GLU A 61 -5.18 11.07 8.27
N ALA A 62 -4.20 11.49 7.47
CA ALA A 62 -3.24 12.50 7.89
C ALA A 62 -2.65 13.26 6.70
N CYS A 63 -2.05 14.42 6.98
CA CYS A 63 -1.33 15.18 5.98
C CYS A 63 0.04 14.56 5.68
N GLU A 64 0.64 15.00 4.56
CA GLU A 64 1.96 14.54 4.08
C GLU A 64 3.05 14.58 5.15
N SER A 65 3.13 15.67 5.93
CA SER A 65 4.18 15.85 6.93
C SER A 65 4.06 14.86 8.08
N CYS A 66 2.84 14.53 8.48
CA CYS A 66 2.57 13.53 9.53
C CYS A 66 2.85 12.11 9.04
N LEU A 67 2.47 11.79 7.80
CA LEU A 67 2.81 10.52 7.16
C LEU A 67 4.33 10.32 7.09
N LYS A 68 5.05 11.30 6.54
CA LYS A 68 6.52 11.25 6.40
C LYS A 68 7.27 11.19 7.73
N ALA A 69 6.62 11.48 8.84
CA ALA A 69 7.22 11.32 10.16
C ALA A 69 7.36 9.83 10.57
N GLY A 70 6.72 8.89 9.87
CA GLY A 70 6.85 7.45 10.10
C GLY A 70 6.26 6.98 11.43
N LYS A 71 5.30 7.73 12.00
CA LYS A 71 4.74 7.49 13.34
C LYS A 71 3.46 6.66 13.35
N ILE A 72 3.21 5.91 12.28
CA ILE A 72 1.97 5.15 12.11
C ILE A 72 2.29 3.66 12.12
N LYS A 73 1.61 2.91 13.00
CA LYS A 73 1.53 1.46 12.92
C LYS A 73 0.39 1.08 12.01
N LEU A 74 0.62 0.20 11.05
CA LEU A 74 -0.47 -0.35 10.24
C LEU A 74 -1.12 -1.53 10.97
N PHE A 75 -2.44 -1.66 10.88
CA PHE A 75 -3.15 -2.79 11.51
C PHE A 75 -2.73 -4.17 10.97
N SER A 76 -2.31 -4.21 9.70
CA SER A 76 -1.95 -5.40 8.93
C SER A 76 -0.43 -5.58 8.76
N GLU A 77 0.38 -4.94 9.61
CA GLU A 77 1.84 -5.00 9.48
C GLU A 77 2.40 -6.43 9.59
N TRP A 78 1.77 -7.28 10.39
CA TRP A 78 2.13 -8.69 10.54
C TRP A 78 1.97 -9.50 9.23
N GLU A 79 1.17 -9.02 8.28
CA GLU A 79 0.97 -9.65 6.97
C GLU A 79 2.07 -9.29 5.97
N ILE A 80 2.58 -8.06 6.03
CA ILE A 80 3.63 -7.59 5.11
C ILE A 80 5.04 -7.99 5.58
N GLU A 81 5.25 -8.12 6.88
CA GLU A 81 6.54 -8.52 7.45
C GLU A 81 7.16 -9.78 6.83
N PRO A 82 6.42 -10.91 6.66
CA PRO A 82 6.96 -12.10 6.00
C PRO A 82 7.38 -11.85 4.56
N ILE A 83 6.63 -11.01 3.83
CA ILE A 83 6.94 -10.66 2.44
C ILE A 83 8.24 -9.86 2.38
N LEU A 84 8.38 -8.84 3.23
CA LEU A 84 9.60 -8.03 3.31
C LEU A 84 10.80 -8.91 3.67
N LYS A 85 10.68 -9.75 4.70
CA LYS A 85 11.77 -10.66 5.12
C LYS A 85 12.20 -11.63 4.03
N LYS A 86 11.27 -12.08 3.19
CA LYS A 86 11.52 -13.05 2.12
C LYS A 86 12.09 -12.40 0.86
N HIS A 87 11.65 -11.20 0.52
CA HIS A 87 11.88 -10.61 -0.80
C HIS A 87 12.75 -9.35 -0.79
N CYS A 88 12.87 -8.63 0.34
CA CYS A 88 13.65 -7.40 0.42
C CYS A 88 15.09 -7.63 0.89
N ASN A 89 16.01 -6.80 0.39
CA ASN A 89 17.40 -6.79 0.86
C ASN A 89 17.53 -6.19 2.27
N ASN A 90 16.69 -5.21 2.60
CA ASN A 90 16.64 -4.56 3.92
C ASN A 90 15.18 -4.42 4.41
N PRO A 91 14.59 -5.48 4.99
CA PRO A 91 13.18 -5.50 5.39
C PRO A 91 12.79 -4.36 6.33
N ALA A 92 13.66 -3.99 7.27
CA ALA A 92 13.38 -2.95 8.26
C ALA A 92 13.26 -1.56 7.61
N GLU A 93 14.15 -1.24 6.68
CA GLU A 93 14.08 0.02 5.94
C GLU A 93 12.82 0.09 5.07
N GLN A 94 12.46 -1.02 4.40
CA GLN A 94 11.27 -1.07 3.55
C GLN A 94 9.99 -0.93 4.37
N LEU A 95 9.96 -1.48 5.59
CA LEU A 95 8.85 -1.29 6.52
C LEU A 95 8.64 0.17 6.91
N GLU A 96 9.72 0.91 7.20
CA GLU A 96 9.64 2.35 7.49
C GLU A 96 9.11 3.16 6.30
N LYS A 97 9.41 2.76 5.07
CA LYS A 97 8.84 3.37 3.85
C LYS A 97 7.34 3.16 3.78
N ILE A 98 6.85 1.94 4.05
CA ILE A 98 5.39 1.66 4.07
C ILE A 98 4.71 2.48 5.17
N ARG A 99 5.25 2.52 6.39
CA ARG A 99 4.69 3.32 7.51
C ARG A 99 4.66 4.82 7.24
N SER A 100 5.52 5.28 6.33
CA SER A 100 5.62 6.69 5.92
C SER A 100 4.80 7.02 4.67
N THR A 101 3.96 6.08 4.22
CA THR A 101 3.16 6.15 3.00
C THR A 101 1.67 6.02 3.37
N PRO A 102 0.74 6.73 2.69
CA PRO A 102 -0.69 6.51 2.85
C PRO A 102 -1.06 5.04 2.65
N THR A 103 -2.16 4.58 3.26
CA THR A 103 -2.62 3.18 3.13
C THR A 103 -3.41 2.98 1.83
N ILE A 104 -2.78 3.34 0.71
CA ILE A 104 -3.31 3.13 -0.64
C ILE A 104 -2.30 2.30 -1.48
N PRO A 105 -2.78 1.36 -2.30
CA PRO A 105 -4.18 0.96 -2.46
C PRO A 105 -4.72 0.31 -1.18
N LEU A 106 -6.03 0.37 -0.99
CA LEU A 106 -6.67 -0.27 0.15
C LEU A 106 -6.71 -1.77 -0.09
N PHE A 107 -5.88 -2.52 0.63
CA PHE A 107 -5.86 -3.97 0.50
C PHE A 107 -6.99 -4.61 1.32
N LEU A 108 -8.04 -5.04 0.65
CA LEU A 108 -9.23 -5.67 1.23
C LEU A 108 -8.96 -7.06 1.84
N GLN A 109 -7.95 -7.77 1.33
CA GLN A 109 -7.58 -9.12 1.78
C GLN A 109 -6.24 -9.17 2.50
N GLY A 110 -5.96 -8.08 3.22
CA GLY A 110 -4.75 -7.93 3.99
C GLY A 110 -3.57 -7.41 3.16
N LEU A 111 -2.64 -6.76 3.84
CA LEU A 111 -1.59 -5.96 3.21
C LEU A 111 -0.68 -6.83 2.32
N ASP A 112 -0.59 -6.51 1.03
CA ASP A 112 0.25 -7.22 0.07
C ASP A 112 0.95 -6.22 -0.83
N TRP A 113 2.26 -6.06 -0.72
CA TRP A 113 3.01 -5.10 -1.52
C TRP A 113 4.04 -5.81 -2.39
N VAL A 114 4.12 -5.42 -3.66
CA VAL A 114 5.04 -6.03 -4.61
C VAL A 114 6.49 -5.67 -4.25
N VAL A 115 7.34 -6.69 -4.17
CA VAL A 115 8.79 -6.52 -4.01
C VAL A 115 9.51 -7.04 -5.25
N CYS A 116 10.39 -6.22 -5.82
CA CYS A 116 11.21 -6.58 -6.97
C CYS A 116 12.60 -5.98 -6.82
N CYS A 117 13.63 -6.72 -7.26
CA CYS A 117 15.04 -6.31 -7.08
C CYS A 117 15.45 -6.02 -5.62
N GLY A 118 14.73 -6.59 -4.66
CA GLY A 118 15.03 -6.43 -3.23
C GLY A 118 14.42 -5.19 -2.58
N GLU A 119 13.55 -4.46 -3.29
CA GLU A 119 12.89 -3.24 -2.83
C GLU A 119 11.40 -3.25 -3.17
N LEU A 120 10.61 -2.49 -2.43
CA LEU A 120 9.19 -2.28 -2.73
C LEU A 120 9.02 -1.56 -4.07
N CYS A 121 8.08 -2.03 -4.87
CA CYS A 121 7.72 -1.40 -6.12
C CYS A 121 6.82 -0.18 -5.88
N GLU A 122 6.82 0.76 -6.82
CA GLU A 122 5.93 1.91 -6.79
C GLU A 122 4.52 1.51 -7.20
N PHE A 123 3.51 1.91 -6.45
CA PHE A 123 2.11 1.81 -6.82
C PHE A 123 1.76 2.82 -7.92
N LYS A 124 1.15 2.33 -9.00
CA LYS A 124 0.81 3.09 -10.22
C LYS A 124 -0.70 3.33 -10.38
N GLY A 125 -1.51 3.01 -9.36
CA GLY A 125 -2.96 3.12 -9.41
C GLY A 125 -3.66 1.84 -9.86
N SER A 126 -4.98 1.92 -9.91
CA SER A 126 -5.88 0.89 -10.44
C SER A 126 -5.95 0.93 -11.97
N PRO A 127 -6.42 -0.14 -12.65
CA PRO A 127 -6.87 -0.05 -14.03
C PRO A 127 -7.93 1.05 -14.16
N LYS A 128 -7.97 1.76 -15.30
CA LYS A 128 -8.97 2.81 -15.56
C LYS A 128 -10.25 2.26 -16.18
N THR A 129 -10.21 1.04 -16.70
CA THR A 129 -11.32 0.34 -17.35
C THR A 129 -11.23 -1.16 -17.11
N TYR A 130 -12.35 -1.87 -17.22
CA TYR A 130 -12.37 -3.35 -17.16
C TYR A 130 -11.61 -3.99 -18.33
N ASP A 131 -11.63 -3.37 -19.52
CA ASP A 131 -10.81 -3.86 -20.64
C ASP A 131 -9.32 -3.79 -20.31
N GLU A 132 -8.89 -2.72 -19.62
CA GLU A 132 -7.51 -2.60 -19.12
C GLU A 132 -7.19 -3.71 -18.10
N SER A 133 -8.10 -4.03 -17.17
CA SER A 133 -7.86 -5.10 -16.20
C SER A 133 -7.67 -6.45 -16.89
N ILE A 134 -8.51 -6.79 -17.87
CA ILE A 134 -8.41 -8.06 -18.60
C ILE A 134 -7.05 -8.22 -19.29
N VAL A 135 -6.52 -7.16 -19.91
CA VAL A 135 -5.24 -7.23 -20.65
C VAL A 135 -3.99 -7.14 -19.75
N LEU A 136 -4.14 -6.83 -18.45
CA LEU A 136 -3.00 -6.82 -17.53
C LEU A 136 -2.33 -8.20 -17.44
N VAL A 137 -3.11 -9.27 -17.48
CA VAL A 137 -2.58 -10.65 -17.34
C VAL A 137 -1.58 -11.02 -18.45
N ASP A 138 -1.61 -10.33 -19.58
CA ASP A 138 -0.71 -10.54 -20.71
C ASP A 138 0.53 -9.64 -20.67
N SER A 139 0.47 -8.52 -19.95
CA SER A 139 1.49 -7.46 -20.00
C SER A 139 2.18 -7.18 -18.66
N TYR A 140 1.62 -7.68 -17.56
CA TYR A 140 2.12 -7.51 -16.20
C TYR A 140 2.42 -8.88 -15.58
N GLN A 141 3.31 -8.92 -14.59
CA GLN A 141 3.57 -10.11 -13.79
C GLN A 141 2.57 -10.17 -12.63
N PHE A 142 2.09 -11.38 -12.31
CA PHE A 142 1.14 -11.55 -11.21
C PHE A 142 1.85 -11.68 -9.87
N TRP A 143 1.30 -11.03 -8.85
CA TRP A 143 1.77 -11.09 -7.48
C TRP A 143 0.62 -11.47 -6.54
N HIS A 144 0.87 -12.45 -5.67
CA HIS A 144 -0.02 -12.86 -4.60
C HIS A 144 0.83 -13.29 -3.39
N LYS A 145 1.18 -12.34 -2.51
CA LYS A 145 2.14 -12.51 -1.41
C LYS A 145 3.53 -13.01 -1.86
N GLY A 146 3.86 -12.76 -3.13
CA GLY A 146 5.03 -13.27 -3.85
C GLY A 146 4.78 -13.35 -5.35
N PRO A 147 5.83 -13.52 -6.17
CA PRO A 147 5.67 -13.69 -7.61
C PRO A 147 5.01 -15.04 -7.92
N GLU A 148 3.93 -15.03 -8.68
CA GLU A 148 3.15 -16.21 -9.05
C GLU A 148 2.86 -16.23 -10.56
N ASP A 149 2.58 -17.42 -11.11
CA ASP A 149 2.09 -17.54 -12.48
C ASP A 149 0.56 -17.44 -12.49
N TRP A 150 0.04 -16.43 -13.18
CA TRP A 150 -1.41 -16.18 -13.27
C TRP A 150 -2.20 -17.41 -13.69
N LYS A 151 -1.78 -18.09 -14.77
CA LYS A 151 -2.52 -19.21 -15.39
C LYS A 151 -2.54 -20.47 -14.52
N THR A 152 -1.51 -20.61 -13.69
CA THR A 152 -1.39 -21.70 -12.72
C THR A 152 -2.22 -21.39 -11.47
N PHE A 153 -2.19 -20.14 -11.00
CA PHE A 153 -2.93 -19.71 -9.82
C PHE A 153 -4.44 -19.66 -10.08
N TRP A 154 -4.85 -18.89 -11.08
CA TRP A 154 -6.22 -18.83 -11.57
C TRP A 154 -6.32 -19.75 -12.78
N SER A 155 -6.87 -20.96 -12.54
CA SER A 155 -7.06 -22.03 -13.53
C SER A 155 -7.21 -21.49 -14.97
N SER A 156 -6.46 -22.08 -15.91
CA SER A 156 -6.43 -21.64 -17.31
C SER A 156 -7.83 -21.35 -17.87
N GLY A 157 -8.05 -20.11 -18.28
CA GLY A 157 -9.35 -19.61 -18.79
C GLY A 157 -10.03 -18.60 -17.87
N PHE A 158 -9.49 -18.34 -16.68
CA PHE A 158 -9.97 -17.26 -15.82
C PHE A 158 -9.58 -15.88 -16.35
N THR A 159 -10.55 -14.97 -16.38
CA THR A 159 -10.43 -13.57 -16.79
C THR A 159 -10.24 -12.68 -15.56
N LEU A 160 -9.41 -11.64 -15.68
CA LEU A 160 -9.26 -10.63 -14.62
C LEU A 160 -10.43 -9.63 -14.69
N GLU A 161 -11.59 -10.08 -14.25
CA GLU A 161 -12.84 -9.32 -14.18
C GLU A 161 -13.18 -9.05 -12.70
N PRO A 162 -12.59 -8.01 -12.09
CA PRO A 162 -12.88 -7.66 -10.70
C PRO A 162 -14.30 -7.08 -10.56
N GLU A 163 -14.89 -7.10 -9.36
CA GLU A 163 -16.17 -6.41 -9.13
C GLU A 163 -15.95 -4.88 -9.11
N SER A 164 -14.85 -4.44 -8.50
CA SER A 164 -14.33 -3.07 -8.52
C SER A 164 -12.93 -3.01 -9.13
N LEU A 165 -12.64 -1.99 -9.94
CA LEU A 165 -11.28 -1.78 -10.47
C LEU A 165 -10.23 -1.61 -9.35
N ASP A 166 -10.65 -1.15 -8.17
CA ASP A 166 -9.78 -0.97 -7.01
C ASP A 166 -9.33 -2.28 -6.34
N GLU A 167 -9.95 -3.41 -6.69
CA GLU A 167 -9.42 -4.73 -6.30
C GLU A 167 -8.11 -5.05 -7.04
N VAL A 168 -7.81 -4.34 -8.13
CA VAL A 168 -6.64 -4.56 -8.96
C VAL A 168 -5.67 -3.42 -8.81
N SER A 169 -4.47 -3.73 -8.32
CA SER A 169 -3.43 -2.74 -8.05
C SER A 169 -2.24 -2.93 -8.97
N LYS A 170 -1.81 -1.89 -9.68
CA LYS A 170 -0.64 -1.92 -10.57
C LYS A 170 0.60 -1.40 -9.85
N PHE A 171 1.73 -2.04 -10.10
CA PHE A 171 3.03 -1.66 -9.55
C PHE A 171 4.13 -1.65 -10.61
N GLU A 172 5.15 -0.83 -10.41
CA GLU A 172 6.35 -0.78 -11.25
C GLU A 172 7.61 -0.85 -10.40
N CYS A 173 8.57 -1.70 -10.79
CA CYS A 173 9.89 -1.71 -10.19
C CYS A 173 10.79 -0.64 -10.82
N HIS A 174 11.20 0.36 -10.05
CA HIS A 174 12.08 1.42 -10.55
C HIS A 174 13.48 0.95 -11.01
N GLN A 175 13.94 -0.21 -10.53
CA GLN A 175 15.27 -0.71 -10.90
C GLN A 175 15.29 -1.44 -12.25
N CYS A 176 14.24 -2.22 -12.55
CA CYS A 176 14.20 -3.06 -13.75
C CYS A 176 13.02 -2.77 -14.69
N ASN A 177 12.18 -1.78 -14.36
CA ASN A 177 10.97 -1.37 -15.09
C ASN A 177 9.98 -2.51 -15.34
N LYS A 178 10.01 -3.56 -14.51
CA LYS A 178 9.01 -4.63 -14.55
C LYS A 178 7.72 -4.13 -13.94
N ASN A 179 6.64 -4.48 -14.63
CA ASN A 179 5.28 -4.18 -14.24
C ASN A 179 4.64 -5.39 -13.55
N TRP A 180 3.96 -5.13 -12.45
CA TRP A 180 3.32 -6.14 -11.61
C TRP A 180 1.90 -5.75 -11.29
N PHE A 181 1.04 -6.73 -11.07
CA PHE A 181 -0.30 -6.48 -10.55
C PHE A 181 -0.65 -7.43 -9.43
N ILE A 182 -1.49 -6.94 -8.52
CA ILE A 182 -2.16 -7.71 -7.48
C ILE A 182 -3.66 -7.67 -7.79
N TRP A 183 -4.36 -8.77 -7.53
CA TRP A 183 -5.82 -8.81 -7.51
C TRP A 183 -6.31 -9.39 -6.19
N GLN A 184 -7.10 -8.61 -5.46
CA GLN A 184 -7.76 -9.02 -4.22
C GLN A 184 -9.28 -9.15 -4.44
N ASN A 185 -9.68 -10.22 -5.12
CA ASN A 185 -11.07 -10.54 -5.47
C ASN A 185 -11.94 -10.74 -4.22
N THR A 186 -12.90 -9.84 -3.96
CA THR A 186 -13.82 -9.93 -2.82
C THR A 186 -15.07 -10.75 -3.07
#